data_AF-A0A962C3V1-F1
#
_entry.id   AF-A0A962C3V1-F1
#
_cell.length_a   1.000
_cell.length_b   1.000
_cell.length_c   1.000
_cell.angle_alpha   90.00
_cell.angle_beta   90.00
_cell.angle_gamma   90.00
#
_symmetry.space_group_name_H-M   'P 1'
#
loop_
_entity.id
_entity.type
_entity.pdbx_description
1 polymer ?
#
loop_
_entity_poly.entity_id
_entity_poly.type
_entity_poly.pdbx_seq_one_letter_code
_entity_poly.pdbx_strand_id
1 'polypeptide(L)'
;MLKNPGLAASFARLGIAQADVVEASRIGNPGFSGSALRDGGPSKITMGLSLPLSDLLLLSSKRRLAEGDYERAQQLIAAEIVTLCADVNQAWYEAAAAQQVAAMRDAASSAAAASADLARRYYEAGNI
;
A
#
# COMPACT_ATOMS: atom_id res chain seq x y z
N MET A 1 8.63 -2.37 -9.83
CA MET A 1 7.82 -2.39 -8.58
C MET A 1 7.66 -1.03 -7.90
N LEU A 2 8.58 -0.06 -8.03
CA LEU A 2 8.53 1.25 -7.34
C LEU A 2 7.43 2.25 -7.79
N LYS A 3 6.46 1.83 -8.63
CA LYS A 3 5.44 2.72 -9.23
C LYS A 3 4.03 2.13 -9.19
N ASN A 4 3.72 1.23 -8.26
CA ASN A 4 2.35 0.79 -8.05
C ASN A 4 1.62 1.79 -7.11
N PRO A 5 0.59 2.52 -7.58
CA PRO A 5 -0.12 3.52 -6.77
C PRO A 5 -0.92 2.90 -5.63
N GLY A 6 -1.42 1.67 -5.78
CA GLY A 6 -2.11 0.94 -4.71
C GLY A 6 -1.17 0.65 -3.55
N LEU A 7 0.00 0.08 -3.85
CA LEU A 7 1.02 -0.20 -2.85
C LEU A 7 1.53 1.08 -2.15
N ALA A 8 1.69 2.18 -2.89
CA ALA A 8 2.07 3.47 -2.33
C ALA A 8 1.02 4.00 -1.33
N ALA A 9 -0.27 3.85 -1.65
CA ALA A 9 -1.36 4.20 -0.75
C ALA A 9 -1.37 3.33 0.51
N SER A 10 -1.10 2.03 0.38
CA SER A 10 -1.01 1.11 1.52
C SER A 10 0.17 1.45 2.44
N PHE A 11 1.35 1.79 1.89
CA PHE A 11 2.47 2.29 2.70
C PHE A 11 2.17 3.63 3.39
N ALA A 12 1.44 4.55 2.74
CA ALA A 12 1.02 5.80 3.36
C ALA A 12 0.11 5.54 4.58
N ARG A 13 -0.80 4.57 4.49
CA ARG A 13 -1.63 4.13 5.63
C ARG A 13 -0.82 3.55 6.77
N LEU A 14 0.25 2.80 6.47
CA LEU A 14 1.18 2.31 7.50
C LEU A 14 1.87 3.44 8.26
N GLY A 15 2.26 4.51 7.55
CA GLY A 15 2.84 5.70 8.16
C GLY A 15 1.88 6.41 9.12
N ILE A 16 0.58 6.44 8.79
CA ILE A 16 -0.47 6.97 9.69
C ILE A 16 -0.58 6.08 10.93
N ALA A 17 -0.68 4.76 10.76
CA ALA A 17 -0.75 3.84 11.90
C ALA A 17 0.49 3.92 12.82
N GLN A 18 1.68 4.18 12.27
CA GLN A 18 2.88 4.44 13.07
C GLN A 18 2.75 5.73 13.88
N ALA A 19 2.18 6.79 13.31
CA ALA A 19 1.92 8.03 14.01
C ALA A 19 0.92 7.84 15.15
N ASP A 20 -0.12 7.03 14.96
CA ASP A 20 -1.11 6.68 15.98
C ASP A 20 -0.46 5.96 17.17
N VAL A 21 0.50 5.06 16.93
CA VAL A 21 1.30 4.41 18.01
C VAL A 21 2.09 5.45 18.80
N VAL A 22 2.73 6.40 18.11
CA VAL A 22 3.50 7.47 18.77
C VAL A 22 2.59 8.36 19.60
N GLU A 23 1.41 8.74 19.09
CA GLU A 23 0.42 9.51 19.82
C GLU A 23 -0.12 8.75 21.04
N ALA A 24 -0.48 7.48 20.88
CA ALA A 24 -0.97 6.62 21.96
C ALA A 24 0.06 6.39 23.08
N SER A 25 1.36 6.58 22.78
CA SER A 25 2.45 6.49 23.75
C SER A 25 2.71 7.79 24.53
N ARG A 26 1.96 8.87 24.25
CA ARG A 26 2.11 10.16 24.92
C ARG A 26 1.08 10.33 26.03
N ILE A 27 1.51 10.95 27.12
CA ILE A 27 0.62 11.44 28.17
C ILE A 27 0.04 12.77 27.68
N GLY A 28 -1.26 13.00 27.86
CA GLY A 28 -1.90 14.26 27.55
C GLY A 28 -1.25 15.45 28.26
N ASN A 29 -1.21 16.60 27.58
CA ASN A 29 -0.56 17.80 28.12
C ASN A 29 -1.24 18.26 29.43
N PRO A 30 -0.48 18.66 30.46
CA PRO A 30 -1.06 19.21 31.67
C PRO A 30 -1.77 20.54 31.38
N GLY A 31 -2.93 20.73 32.00
CA GLY A 31 -3.67 21.99 31.96
C GLY A 31 -3.14 22.97 32.99
N PHE A 32 -3.00 24.23 32.60
CA PHE A 32 -2.70 25.34 33.50
C PHE A 32 -3.92 26.25 33.61
N SER A 33 -4.26 26.68 34.82
CA SER A 33 -5.40 27.55 35.09
C SER A 33 -4.97 28.68 36.02
N GLY A 34 -5.57 29.86 35.84
CA GLY A 34 -5.32 31.02 36.68
C GLY A 34 -6.63 31.75 36.94
N SER A 35 -6.87 32.15 38.18
CA SER A 35 -8.00 33.00 38.54
C SER A 35 -7.55 34.15 39.42
N ALA A 36 -8.15 35.32 39.21
CA ALA A 36 -7.92 36.50 40.04
C ALA A 36 -9.26 36.98 40.59
N LEU A 37 -9.38 37.05 41.91
CA LEU A 37 -10.59 37.50 42.58
C LEU A 37 -10.30 38.79 43.34
N ARG A 38 -11.13 39.82 43.09
CA ARG A 38 -11.10 41.10 43.81
C ARG A 38 -12.44 41.26 44.53
N ASP A 39 -12.40 41.17 45.84
CA ASP A 39 -13.58 41.29 46.70
C ASP A 39 -13.27 42.28 47.82
N GLY A 40 -13.39 43.58 47.52
CA GLY A 40 -13.21 44.70 48.47
C GLY A 40 -11.84 44.85 49.15
N GLY A 41 -10.95 43.87 49.04
CA GLY A 41 -9.62 43.80 49.68
C GLY A 41 -8.50 43.45 48.69
N PRO A 42 -7.31 43.02 49.17
CA PRO A 42 -6.17 42.73 48.29
C PRO A 42 -6.50 41.61 47.30
N SER A 43 -6.06 41.80 46.06
CA SER A 43 -6.31 40.87 44.95
C SER A 43 -5.74 39.49 45.26
N LYS A 44 -6.59 38.45 45.20
CA LYS A 44 -6.15 37.05 45.34
C LYS A 44 -5.93 36.47 43.96
N ILE A 45 -4.71 35.99 43.71
CA ILE A 45 -4.35 35.27 42.49
C ILE A 45 -4.18 33.81 42.86
N THR A 46 -4.90 32.93 42.16
CA THR A 46 -4.78 31.47 42.28
C THR A 46 -4.27 30.93 40.95
N MET A 47 -3.29 30.04 41.01
CA MET A 47 -2.83 29.26 39.86
C MET A 47 -3.06 27.78 40.15
N GLY A 48 -3.51 27.03 39.14
CA GLY A 48 -3.81 25.60 39.26
C GLY A 48 -3.16 24.81 38.12
N LEU A 49 -2.67 23.62 38.46
CA LEU A 49 -2.12 22.63 37.52
C LEU A 49 -3.00 21.38 37.55
N SER A 50 -3.43 20.89 36.39
CA SER A 50 -4.24 19.68 36.25
C SER A 50 -3.57 18.66 35.34
N LEU A 51 -3.47 17.41 35.77
CA LEU A 51 -2.99 16.31 34.92
C LEU A 51 -4.13 15.33 34.59
N PRO A 52 -4.21 14.82 33.34
CA PRO A 52 -5.17 13.79 32.97
C PRO A 52 -4.76 12.42 33.55
N LEU A 53 -5.33 12.05 34.70
CA LEU A 53 -5.03 10.77 35.37
C LEU A 53 -5.50 9.54 34.55
N SER A 54 -6.60 9.67 33.82
CA SER A 54 -7.12 8.60 32.95
C SER A 54 -6.10 8.21 31.86
N ASP A 55 -5.40 9.18 31.29
CA ASP A 55 -4.35 8.92 30.30
C ASP A 55 -3.17 8.18 30.91
N LEU A 56 -2.75 8.55 32.12
CA LEU A 56 -1.68 7.86 32.84
C LEU A 56 -2.04 6.39 33.13
N LEU A 57 -3.27 6.13 33.58
CA LEU A 57 -3.72 4.78 33.91
C LEU A 57 -3.90 3.91 32.67
N LEU A 58 -4.39 4.48 31.57
CA LEU A 58 -4.69 3.76 30.33
C LEU A 58 -3.54 3.75 29.33
N LEU A 59 -2.41 4.39 29.64
CA LEU A 59 -1.28 4.57 28.72
C LEU A 59 -0.78 3.25 28.12
N SER A 60 -0.58 2.25 28.97
CA SER A 60 -0.11 0.92 28.55
C SER A 60 -1.12 0.21 27.66
N SER A 61 -2.42 0.30 27.99
CA SER A 61 -3.49 -0.28 27.19
C SER A 61 -3.65 0.41 25.84
N LYS A 62 -3.64 1.74 25.80
CA LYS A 62 -3.70 2.54 24.57
C LYS A 62 -2.54 2.21 23.64
N ARG A 63 -1.32 2.17 24.18
CA ARG A 63 -0.13 1.78 23.44
C ARG A 63 -0.24 0.38 22.85
N ARG A 64 -0.65 -0.62 23.64
CA ARG A 64 -0.78 -2.01 23.17
C ARG A 64 -1.84 -2.16 22.06
N LEU A 65 -2.94 -1.41 22.14
CA LEU A 65 -3.95 -1.39 21.09
C LEU A 65 -3.39 -0.80 19.80
N ALA A 66 -2.73 0.36 19.88
CA ALA A 66 -2.12 0.99 18.71
C ALA A 66 -1.02 0.11 18.08
N GLU A 67 -0.19 -0.54 18.90
CA GLU A 67 0.83 -1.50 18.43
C GLU A 67 0.17 -2.68 17.69
N GLY A 68 -0.93 -3.23 18.22
CA GLY A 68 -1.67 -4.31 17.56
C GLY A 68 -2.33 -3.88 16.24
N ASP A 69 -2.83 -2.65 16.16
CA ASP A 69 -3.38 -2.10 14.92
C ASP A 69 -2.28 -1.86 13.88
N TYR A 70 -1.09 -1.41 14.32
CA TYR A 70 0.09 -1.26 13.47
C TYR A 70 0.58 -2.61 12.93
N GLU A 71 0.67 -3.65 13.77
CA GLU A 71 1.00 -5.01 13.34
C GLU A 71 0.00 -5.55 12.32
N ARG A 72 -1.30 -5.34 12.54
CA ARG A 72 -2.35 -5.73 11.58
C ARG A 72 -2.16 -5.03 10.24
N ALA A 73 -1.86 -3.72 10.25
CA ALA A 73 -1.61 -2.96 9.03
C ALA A 73 -0.39 -3.50 8.26
N GLN A 74 0.69 -3.87 8.96
CA GLN A 74 1.85 -4.50 8.32
C GLN A 74 1.51 -5.84 7.67
N GLN A 75 0.72 -6.69 8.35
CA GLN A 75 0.31 -7.98 7.81
C GLN A 75 -0.53 -7.85 6.54
N LEU A 76 -1.45 -6.88 6.51
CA LEU A 76 -2.26 -6.60 5.32
C LEU A 76 -1.39 -6.17 4.12
N ILE A 77 -0.40 -5.30 4.35
CA ILE A 77 0.54 -4.86 3.31
C ILE A 77 1.40 -6.03 2.83
N ALA A 78 1.88 -6.86 3.74
CA ALA A 78 2.66 -8.04 3.38
C ALA A 78 1.85 -8.99 2.46
N ALA A 79 0.57 -9.22 2.79
CA ALA A 79 -0.33 -10.02 1.96
C ALA A 79 -0.54 -9.38 0.57
N GLU A 80 -0.78 -8.06 0.51
CA GLU A 80 -0.94 -7.33 -0.74
C GLU A 80 0.32 -7.41 -1.64
N ILE A 81 1.52 -7.32 -1.05
CA ILE A 81 2.78 -7.48 -1.78
C ILE A 81 2.90 -8.89 -2.36
N VAL A 82 2.58 -9.93 -1.59
CA VAL A 82 2.64 -11.31 -2.07
C VAL A 82 1.68 -11.53 -3.23
N THR A 83 0.45 -11.03 -3.14
CA THR A 83 -0.53 -11.09 -4.24
C THR A 83 -0.02 -10.33 -5.46
N LEU A 84 0.48 -9.11 -5.29
CA LEU A 84 1.04 -8.33 -6.40
C LEU A 84 2.20 -9.05 -7.10
N CYS A 85 3.09 -9.70 -6.33
CA CYS A 85 4.17 -10.52 -6.89
C CYS A 85 3.62 -11.68 -7.74
N ALA A 86 2.58 -12.36 -7.24
CA ALA A 86 1.94 -13.46 -7.96
C ALA A 86 1.29 -12.97 -9.26
N ASP A 87 0.53 -11.88 -9.22
CA ASP A 87 -0.14 -11.29 -10.38
C ASP A 87 0.89 -10.87 -11.46
N VAL A 88 1.99 -10.24 -11.04
CA VAL A 88 3.06 -9.84 -11.96
C VAL A 88 3.72 -11.05 -12.61
N ASN A 89 4.00 -12.11 -11.84
CA ASN A 89 4.57 -13.34 -12.39
C ASN A 89 3.63 -14.00 -13.40
N GLN A 90 2.34 -14.10 -13.06
CA GLN A 90 1.33 -14.66 -13.96
C GLN A 90 1.26 -13.85 -15.27
N ALA A 91 1.10 -12.53 -15.17
CA ALA A 91 1.01 -11.66 -16.33
C ALA A 91 2.27 -11.73 -17.21
N TRP A 92 3.44 -11.89 -16.60
CA TRP A 92 4.69 -12.08 -17.34
C TRP A 92 4.71 -13.39 -18.13
N TYR A 93 4.31 -14.50 -17.51
CA TYR A 93 4.21 -15.79 -18.20
C TYR A 93 3.16 -15.77 -19.32
N GLU A 94 2.01 -15.13 -19.09
CA GLU A 94 0.99 -14.95 -20.12
C GLU A 94 1.52 -14.14 -21.32
N ALA A 95 2.23 -13.05 -21.05
CA ALA A 95 2.86 -12.24 -22.09
C ALA A 95 3.93 -13.02 -22.87
N ALA A 96 4.79 -13.78 -22.18
CA ALA A 96 5.80 -14.62 -22.81
C ALA A 96 5.17 -15.72 -23.68
N ALA A 97 4.11 -16.37 -23.20
CA ALA A 97 3.37 -17.37 -23.97
C ALA A 97 2.71 -16.76 -25.21
N ALA A 98 2.09 -15.58 -25.08
CA ALA A 98 1.49 -14.87 -26.21
C ALA A 98 2.52 -14.51 -27.29
N GLN A 99 3.72 -14.06 -26.89
CA GLN A 99 4.82 -13.80 -27.81
C GLN A 99 5.27 -15.07 -28.55
N GLN A 100 5.37 -16.19 -27.84
CA GLN A 100 5.75 -17.47 -28.46
C GLN A 100 4.69 -17.95 -29.47
N VAL A 101 3.41 -17.82 -29.14
CA VAL A 101 2.31 -18.16 -30.05
C VAL A 101 2.32 -17.28 -31.30
N ALA A 102 2.57 -15.98 -31.14
CA ALA A 102 2.70 -15.06 -32.26
C ALA A 102 3.85 -15.48 -33.21
N ALA A 103 5.03 -15.73 -32.66
CA ALA A 103 6.19 -16.17 -33.45
C ALA A 103 5.93 -17.49 -34.21
N MET A 104 5.28 -18.46 -33.57
CA MET A 104 4.88 -19.72 -34.21
C MET A 104 3.90 -19.48 -35.37
N ARG A 105 2.91 -18.60 -35.19
CA ARG A 105 1.93 -18.26 -36.23
C ARG A 105 2.59 -17.55 -37.42
N ASP A 106 3.54 -16.67 -37.17
CA ASP A 106 4.29 -15.99 -38.23
C ASP A 106 5.12 -16.98 -39.07
N ALA A 107 5.77 -17.94 -38.41
CA ALA A 107 6.50 -19.01 -39.10
C ALA A 107 5.56 -19.88 -39.96
N ALA A 108 4.41 -20.30 -39.42
CA ALA A 108 3.43 -21.08 -40.16
C ALA A 108 2.85 -20.31 -41.36
N SER A 109 2.54 -19.02 -41.18
CA SER A 109 2.07 -18.14 -42.26
C SER A 109 3.12 -18.00 -43.37
N SER A 110 4.39 -17.82 -42.99
CA SER A 110 5.49 -17.69 -43.95
C SER A 110 5.69 -18.98 -44.78
N ALA A 111 5.61 -20.14 -44.12
CA ALA A 111 5.70 -21.43 -44.80
C ALA A 111 4.51 -21.64 -45.76
N ALA A 112 3.29 -21.32 -45.33
CA ALA A 112 2.10 -21.40 -46.17
C ALA A 112 2.19 -20.49 -47.40
N ALA A 113 2.70 -19.26 -47.24
CA ALA A 113 2.95 -18.34 -48.35
C ALA A 113 3.97 -18.89 -49.36
N ALA A 114 5.06 -19.50 -48.87
CA ALA A 114 6.08 -20.13 -49.73
C ALA A 114 5.50 -21.33 -50.49
N SER A 115 4.71 -22.19 -49.85
CA SER A 115 4.03 -23.31 -50.51
C SER A 115 3.03 -22.83 -51.57
N ALA A 116 2.28 -21.77 -51.30
CA ALA A 116 1.35 -21.17 -52.26
C ALA A 116 2.09 -20.56 -53.47
N ASP A 117 3.24 -19.92 -53.26
CA ASP A 117 4.08 -19.41 -54.36
C ASP A 117 4.62 -20.56 -55.23
N LEU A 118 5.09 -21.64 -54.61
CA LEU A 118 5.55 -22.83 -55.32
C LEU A 118 4.43 -23.48 -56.16
N ALA A 119 3.25 -23.68 -55.58
CA ALA A 119 2.11 -24.26 -56.29
C ALA A 119 1.70 -23.40 -57.50
N ARG A 120 1.70 -22.07 -57.36
CA ARG A 120 1.42 -21.14 -58.47
C ARG A 120 2.43 -21.29 -59.60
N ARG A 121 3.73 -21.41 -59.31
CA ARG A 121 4.77 -21.64 -60.33
C ARG A 121 4.60 -22.98 -61.06
N TYR A 122 4.21 -24.04 -60.36
CA TYR A 122 3.93 -25.34 -61.00
C TYR A 122 2.73 -25.28 -61.94
N TYR A 123 1.67 -24.57 -61.54
CA TYR A 123 0.49 -24.34 -62.38
C TYR A 123 0.83 -23.51 -63.63
N GLU A 124 1.59 -22.42 -63.47
CA GLU A 124 2.07 -21.59 -64.59
C GLU A 124 2.97 -22.37 -65.57
N ALA A 125 3.75 -23.34 -65.06
CA ALA A 125 4.57 -24.23 -65.88
C ALA A 125 3.77 -25.36 -66.56
N GLY A 126 2.46 -25.48 -66.29
CA GLY A 126 1.59 -26.52 -66.87
C GLY A 126 1.81 -27.93 -66.32
N ASN A 127 2.46 -28.04 -65.15
CA ASN A 127 2.75 -29.34 -64.51
C ASN A 127 1.64 -29.80 -63.56
N ILE A 128 0.65 -28.93 -63.30
CA ILE A 128 -0.61 -29.16 -62.59
C ILE A 128 -1.69 -28.26 -63.15
#